data_AF-A0A935IN43-F1
#
_entry.id   AF-A0A935IN43-F1
#
_cell.length_a   1.000
_cell.length_b   1.000
_cell.length_c   1.000
_cell.angle_alpha   90.00
_cell.angle_beta   90.00
_cell.angle_gamma   90.00
#
_symmetry.space_group_name_H-M   'P 1'
#
loop_
_entity.id
_entity.type
_entity.pdbx_description
1 polymer ?
#
loop_
_entity_poly.entity_id
_entity_poly.type
_entity_poly.pdbx_seq_one_letter_code
_entity_poly.pdbx_strand_id
1 'polypeptide(L)'
;MPPSWVVLAAGVATALHLGKLPPAVPVLQAELGMTLVQAGFMLALIQLAGMFLGLAFGIGADGIGLKRSMVIGLSILSVAGVASGFSHHVGGLLVLRAVEGFGFLLATVPAPGLLRRIVPPDQTTRVLGVWGAYVPFGTALGMLVGPRVLAAFTWPIWWWLVAAGTAVMAAAVWVRVPADPPRSASGSSSVAGPAVPWRERASLTVRSPGPWLGALTFGVYGAQWMAVIGFLPTLYAASGWRGALGATLTATVAAVNVVGNVSAGVLLHHGWRAEVVVGVGFAGQVIGAFLAFATLTESQPVVRFAGALIFSTVGGLVPGGIFALAPTLAPGESTISTTVGWIQQWSSAGQVAGPPVVAWIATALGGWQWTWAFSLACCVAGALLAARMGAFVRARLSR
;
A
#
# COMPACT_ATOMS: atom_id res chain seq x y z
N MET A 1 24.24 8.30 1.14
CA MET A 1 22.94 7.72 0.73
C MET A 1 22.15 8.79 -0.01
N PRO A 2 21.77 8.56 -1.29
CA PRO A 2 20.98 9.51 -2.07
C PRO A 2 19.62 9.84 -1.42
N PRO A 3 19.06 11.04 -1.62
CA PRO A 3 17.78 11.44 -1.01
C PRO A 3 16.61 10.52 -1.37
N SER A 4 16.59 9.95 -2.59
CA SER A 4 15.57 9.00 -3.03
C SER A 4 15.52 7.73 -2.18
N TRP A 5 16.68 7.19 -1.79
CA TRP A 5 16.76 6.04 -0.89
C TRP A 5 16.27 6.36 0.52
N VAL A 6 16.44 7.60 0.99
CA VAL A 6 15.89 8.05 2.28
C VAL A 6 14.36 8.07 2.24
N VAL A 7 13.78 8.57 1.15
CA VAL A 7 12.32 8.56 0.95
C VAL A 7 11.79 7.12 0.87
N LEU A 8 12.44 6.23 0.12
CA LEU A 8 12.09 4.80 0.05
C LEU A 8 12.14 4.12 1.42
N ALA A 9 13.24 4.30 2.16
CA ALA A 9 13.39 3.75 3.51
C ALA A 9 12.34 4.30 4.49
N ALA A 10 11.95 5.57 4.35
CA ALA A 10 10.92 6.17 5.17
C ALA A 10 9.52 5.62 4.84
N GLY A 11 9.26 5.29 3.58
CA GLY A 11 8.10 4.50 3.17
C GLY A 11 8.07 3.14 3.86
N VAL A 12 9.18 2.40 3.84
CA VAL A 12 9.31 1.10 4.53
C VAL A 12 9.06 1.23 6.03
N ALA A 13 9.65 2.24 6.69
CA ALA A 13 9.42 2.51 8.09
C ALA A 13 7.95 2.82 8.40
N THR A 14 7.27 3.55 7.51
CA THR A 14 5.83 3.79 7.61
C THR A 14 5.03 2.49 7.48
N ALA A 15 5.39 1.63 6.52
CA ALA A 15 4.73 0.33 6.33
C ALA A 15 4.95 -0.67 7.47
N LEU A 16 6.01 -0.53 8.27
CA LEU A 16 6.17 -1.33 9.50
C LEU A 16 5.01 -1.14 10.48
N HIS A 17 4.33 0.02 10.49
CA HIS A 17 3.13 0.20 11.31
C HIS A 17 1.96 -0.70 10.88
N LEU A 18 1.93 -1.17 9.63
CA LEU A 18 0.97 -2.20 9.21
C LEU A 18 1.43 -3.58 9.70
N GLY A 19 2.68 -3.95 9.42
CA GLY A 19 3.24 -5.26 9.75
C GLY A 19 3.43 -5.56 11.23
N LYS A 20 3.54 -4.54 12.09
CA LYS A 20 3.76 -4.71 13.53
C LYS A 20 2.58 -5.34 14.26
N LEU A 21 1.36 -5.11 13.75
CA LEU A 21 0.13 -5.40 14.47
C LEU A 21 -0.31 -6.87 14.39
N PRO A 22 -0.35 -7.54 13.20
CA PRO A 22 -0.79 -8.93 13.11
C PRO A 22 -0.11 -9.89 14.09
N PRO A 23 1.23 -9.90 14.25
CA PRO A 23 1.88 -10.81 15.21
C PRO A 23 1.63 -10.43 16.68
N ALA A 24 1.26 -9.19 16.95
CA ALA A 24 1.01 -8.69 18.30
C ALA A 24 -0.43 -8.91 18.78
N VAL A 25 -1.38 -9.17 17.87
CA VAL A 25 -2.80 -9.39 18.23
C VAL A 25 -2.93 -10.43 19.35
N PRO A 26 -2.38 -11.66 19.25
CA PRO A 26 -2.56 -12.66 20.30
C PRO A 26 -2.04 -12.20 21.68
N VAL A 27 -0.92 -11.46 21.70
CA VAL A 27 -0.35 -10.89 22.94
C VAL A 27 -1.27 -9.83 23.53
N LEU A 28 -1.79 -8.92 22.70
CA LEU A 28 -2.75 -7.89 23.14
C LEU A 28 -4.08 -8.47 23.61
N GLN A 29 -4.52 -9.61 23.05
CA GLN A 29 -5.69 -10.33 23.54
C GLN A 29 -5.45 -10.90 24.94
N ALA A 30 -4.26 -11.49 25.16
CA ALA A 30 -3.89 -12.07 26.45
C ALA A 30 -3.66 -11.01 27.54
N GLU A 31 -2.98 -9.91 27.23
CA GLU A 31 -2.60 -8.91 28.23
C GLU A 31 -3.66 -7.83 28.49
N LEU A 32 -4.40 -7.40 27.46
CA LEU A 32 -5.36 -6.29 27.56
C LEU A 32 -6.82 -6.73 27.40
N GLY A 33 -7.08 -8.03 27.28
CA GLY A 33 -8.42 -8.57 27.04
C GLY A 33 -9.02 -8.12 25.70
N MET A 34 -8.19 -7.84 24.70
CA MET A 34 -8.66 -7.38 23.39
C MET A 34 -9.56 -8.44 22.74
N THR A 35 -10.79 -8.04 22.40
CA THR A 35 -11.72 -8.91 21.67
C THR A 35 -11.31 -9.06 20.20
N LEU A 36 -11.77 -10.13 19.55
CA LEU A 36 -11.53 -10.35 18.12
C LEU A 36 -12.07 -9.20 17.25
N VAL A 37 -13.22 -8.63 17.64
CA VAL A 37 -13.83 -7.47 16.96
C VAL A 37 -12.91 -6.24 17.06
N GLN A 38 -12.36 -5.96 18.25
CA GLN A 38 -11.42 -4.86 18.44
C GLN A 38 -10.10 -5.06 17.66
N ALA A 39 -9.59 -6.30 17.60
CA ALA A 39 -8.44 -6.64 16.76
C ALA A 39 -8.74 -6.42 15.27
N GLY A 40 -9.96 -6.75 14.82
CA GLY A 40 -10.43 -6.43 13.47
C GLY A 40 -10.41 -4.93 13.19
N PHE A 41 -10.92 -4.10 14.10
CA PHE A 41 -10.86 -2.63 13.97
C PHE A 41 -9.42 -2.11 13.99
N MET A 42 -8.54 -2.66 14.84
CA MET A 42 -7.11 -2.32 14.86
C MET A 42 -6.44 -2.52 13.49
N LEU A 43 -6.77 -3.62 12.81
CA LEU A 43 -6.26 -3.93 11.48
C LEU A 43 -6.89 -3.02 10.41
N ALA A 44 -8.20 -2.73 10.52
CA ALA A 44 -8.94 -2.01 9.51
C ALA A 44 -8.80 -0.47 9.57
N LEU A 45 -8.54 0.13 10.74
CA LEU A 45 -8.60 1.59 10.93
C LEU A 45 -7.70 2.39 9.98
N ILE A 46 -6.48 1.91 9.69
CA ILE A 46 -5.60 2.58 8.73
C ILE A 46 -6.20 2.52 7.32
N GLN A 47 -6.79 1.38 6.95
CA GLN A 47 -7.46 1.22 5.67
C GLN A 47 -8.74 2.07 5.58
N LEU A 48 -9.52 2.18 6.66
CA LEU A 48 -10.69 3.07 6.73
C LEU A 48 -10.28 4.53 6.56
N ALA A 49 -9.21 4.97 7.22
CA ALA A 49 -8.67 6.32 7.03
C ALA A 49 -8.29 6.54 5.55
N GLY A 50 -7.61 5.57 4.93
CA GLY A 50 -7.31 5.63 3.49
C GLY A 50 -8.56 5.73 2.62
N MET A 51 -9.57 4.90 2.88
CA MET A 51 -10.83 4.81 2.14
C MET A 51 -11.66 6.10 2.17
N PHE A 52 -11.61 6.86 3.26
CA PHE A 52 -12.39 8.09 3.39
C PHE A 52 -11.58 9.36 3.12
N LEU A 53 -10.28 9.36 3.41
CA LEU A 53 -9.48 10.59 3.49
C LEU A 53 -8.33 10.65 2.47
N GLY A 54 -8.08 9.60 1.67
CA GLY A 54 -6.92 9.56 0.76
C GLY A 54 -6.83 10.79 -0.16
N LEU A 55 -7.93 11.22 -0.79
CA LEU A 55 -8.00 12.44 -1.59
C LEU A 55 -7.65 13.69 -0.77
N ALA A 56 -8.24 13.82 0.41
CA ALA A 56 -8.04 14.97 1.30
C ALA A 56 -6.57 15.09 1.71
N PHE A 57 -5.91 13.98 2.03
CA PHE A 57 -4.48 13.95 2.32
C PHE A 57 -3.61 14.25 1.11
N GLY A 58 -3.99 13.81 -0.09
CA GLY A 58 -3.29 14.20 -1.31
C GLY A 58 -3.34 15.69 -1.59
N ILE A 59 -4.52 16.30 -1.42
CA ILE A 59 -4.72 17.75 -1.51
C ILE A 59 -3.92 18.49 -0.44
N GLY A 60 -3.96 17.98 0.80
CA GLY A 60 -3.23 18.49 1.94
C GLY A 60 -1.73 18.44 1.71
N ALA A 61 -1.20 17.34 1.19
CA ALA A 61 0.22 17.14 0.89
C ALA A 61 0.71 18.09 -0.20
N ASP A 62 -0.02 18.18 -1.33
CA ASP A 62 0.29 19.16 -2.37
C ASP A 62 0.17 20.60 -1.84
N GLY A 63 -0.63 20.82 -0.79
CA GLY A 63 -0.79 22.10 -0.11
C GLY A 63 0.35 22.41 0.88
N ILE A 64 0.71 21.51 1.77
CA ILE A 64 1.69 21.78 2.85
C ILE A 64 3.12 21.83 2.30
N GLY A 65 3.38 21.10 1.20
CA GLY A 65 4.71 20.77 0.70
C GLY A 65 4.98 19.29 0.90
N LEU A 66 5.66 18.66 -0.05
CA LEU A 66 5.80 17.21 -0.11
C LEU A 66 6.74 16.70 1.00
N LYS A 67 7.90 17.35 1.18
CA LYS A 67 8.83 17.02 2.26
C LYS A 67 8.19 17.29 3.61
N ARG A 68 7.56 18.46 3.77
CA ARG A 68 6.90 18.86 5.03
C ARG A 68 5.79 17.89 5.43
N SER A 69 4.92 17.54 4.48
CA SER A 69 3.87 16.52 4.70
C SER A 69 4.46 15.20 5.16
N MET A 70 5.53 14.73 4.49
CA MET A 70 6.16 13.46 4.84
C MET A 70 6.75 13.46 6.24
N VAL A 71 7.47 14.52 6.62
CA VAL A 71 8.05 14.66 7.97
C VAL A 71 6.96 14.74 9.03
N ILE A 72 5.89 15.51 8.81
CA ILE A 72 4.75 15.58 9.74
C ILE A 72 4.14 14.20 9.93
N GLY A 73 3.91 13.45 8.85
CA GLY A 73 3.36 12.10 8.90
C GLY A 73 4.22 11.14 9.72
N LEU A 74 5.54 11.12 9.47
CA LEU A 74 6.49 10.30 10.22
C LEU A 74 6.57 10.70 11.70
N SER A 75 6.49 11.99 12.01
CA SER A 75 6.44 12.48 13.39
C SER A 75 5.17 12.05 14.11
N ILE A 76 4.00 12.13 13.45
CA ILE A 76 2.73 11.65 14.00
C ILE A 76 2.80 10.15 14.29
N LEU A 77 3.30 9.35 13.34
CA LEU A 77 3.49 7.90 13.53
C LEU A 77 4.38 7.59 14.73
N SER A 78 5.47 8.34 14.87
CA SER A 78 6.43 8.15 15.98
C SER A 78 5.79 8.49 17.33
N VAL A 79 5.14 9.66 17.44
CA VAL A 79 4.48 10.08 18.69
C VAL A 79 3.33 9.13 19.05
N ALA A 80 2.49 8.75 18.08
CA ALA A 80 1.39 7.82 18.31
C ALA A 80 1.91 6.42 18.71
N GLY A 81 3.00 5.95 18.11
CA GLY A 81 3.65 4.69 18.45
C GLY A 81 4.23 4.69 19.87
N VAL A 82 4.90 5.78 20.27
CA VAL A 82 5.39 5.96 21.65
C VAL A 82 4.22 5.96 22.64
N ALA A 83 3.20 6.78 22.39
CA ALA A 83 2.01 6.88 23.23
C ALA A 83 1.27 5.54 23.35
N SER A 84 1.25 4.73 22.28
CA SER A 84 0.59 3.42 22.28
C SER A 84 1.24 2.45 23.25
N GLY A 85 2.57 2.46 23.38
CA GLY A 85 3.27 1.60 24.34
C GLY A 85 3.00 1.96 25.81
N PHE A 86 2.49 3.16 26.10
CA PHE A 86 2.02 3.55 27.43
C PHE A 86 0.52 3.32 27.64
N SER A 87 -0.19 2.75 26.65
CA SER A 87 -1.63 2.53 26.76
C SER A 87 -1.92 1.24 27.52
N HIS A 88 -2.81 1.35 28.52
CA HIS A 88 -3.25 0.22 29.36
C HIS A 88 -4.66 -0.28 29.02
N HIS A 89 -5.30 0.25 27.99
CA HIS A 89 -6.65 -0.14 27.60
C HIS A 89 -6.85 -0.04 26.09
N VAL A 90 -7.62 -0.98 25.54
CA VAL A 90 -7.82 -1.17 24.08
C VAL A 90 -8.41 0.07 23.40
N GLY A 91 -9.26 0.83 24.09
CA GLY A 91 -9.84 2.08 23.57
C GLY A 91 -8.79 3.13 23.21
N GLY A 92 -7.76 3.29 24.06
CA GLY A 92 -6.67 4.23 23.82
C GLY A 92 -5.83 3.80 22.61
N LEU A 93 -5.55 2.49 22.49
CA LEU A 93 -4.89 1.94 21.31
C LEU A 93 -5.70 2.22 20.03
N LEU A 94 -7.03 2.04 20.04
CA LEU A 94 -7.91 2.33 18.89
C LEU A 94 -7.82 3.79 18.44
N VAL A 95 -7.86 4.74 19.38
CA VAL A 95 -7.70 6.16 19.07
C VAL A 95 -6.32 6.43 18.46
N LEU A 96 -5.25 5.92 19.08
CA LEU A 96 -3.88 6.10 18.59
C LEU A 96 -3.66 5.44 17.23
N ARG A 97 -4.32 4.32 16.96
CA ARG A 97 -4.29 3.65 15.66
C ARG A 97 -5.00 4.44 14.57
N ALA A 98 -6.11 5.10 14.92
CA ALA A 98 -6.72 6.06 14.02
C ALA A 98 -5.72 7.17 13.69
N VAL A 99 -5.06 7.77 14.70
CA VAL A 99 -4.01 8.80 14.53
C VAL A 99 -2.85 8.31 13.66
N GLU A 100 -2.39 7.06 13.85
CA GLU A 100 -1.37 6.45 12.98
C GLU A 100 -1.83 6.40 11.52
N GLY A 101 -3.11 6.18 11.24
CA GLY A 101 -3.67 6.25 9.89
C GLY A 101 -3.48 7.63 9.23
N PHE A 102 -3.66 8.72 9.97
CA PHE A 102 -3.39 10.08 9.48
C PHE A 102 -1.89 10.25 9.17
N GLY A 103 -1.03 9.81 10.09
CA GLY A 103 0.42 9.85 9.91
C GLY A 103 0.90 9.03 8.70
N PHE A 104 0.32 7.84 8.50
CA PHE A 104 0.60 6.96 7.38
C PHE A 104 0.31 7.63 6.04
N LEU A 105 -0.87 8.24 5.89
CA LEU A 105 -1.26 8.92 4.64
C LEU A 105 -0.42 10.17 4.38
N LEU A 106 -0.14 10.99 5.40
CA LEU A 106 0.74 12.15 5.28
C LEU A 106 2.17 11.80 4.87
N ALA A 107 2.66 10.63 5.30
CA ALA A 107 3.99 10.13 4.97
C ALA A 107 4.08 9.53 3.56
N THR A 108 3.04 8.83 3.11
CA THR A 108 3.11 7.98 1.91
C THR A 108 2.55 8.65 0.65
N VAL A 109 1.48 9.43 0.76
CA VAL A 109 0.86 10.12 -0.38
C VAL A 109 1.77 11.13 -1.09
N PRO A 110 2.57 11.98 -0.42
CA PRO A 110 3.48 12.90 -1.10
C PRO A 110 4.68 12.21 -1.77
N ALA A 111 5.00 10.97 -1.38
CA ALA A 111 6.30 10.38 -1.71
C ALA A 111 6.53 10.17 -3.22
N PRO A 112 5.56 9.72 -4.05
CA PRO A 112 5.77 9.66 -5.49
C PRO A 112 6.06 11.02 -6.13
N GLY A 113 5.36 12.07 -5.68
CA GLY A 113 5.62 13.44 -6.14
C GLY A 113 7.00 13.92 -5.71
N LEU A 114 7.43 13.58 -4.49
CA LEU A 114 8.73 13.94 -3.95
C LEU A 114 9.87 13.20 -4.69
N LEU A 115 9.69 11.90 -4.96
CA LEU A 115 10.63 11.08 -5.72
C LEU A 115 10.80 11.61 -7.14
N ARG A 116 9.71 11.95 -7.85
CA ARG A 116 9.78 12.58 -9.18
C ARG A 116 10.57 13.89 -9.18
N ARG A 117 10.55 14.66 -8.08
CA ARG A 117 11.28 15.94 -7.99
C ARG A 117 12.78 15.77 -7.73
N ILE A 118 13.18 14.73 -7.02
CA ILE A 118 14.58 14.55 -6.56
C ILE A 118 15.36 13.52 -7.38
N VAL A 119 14.70 12.81 -8.29
CA VAL A 119 15.30 11.78 -9.14
C VAL A 119 15.39 12.31 -10.58
N PRO A 120 16.49 12.03 -11.30
CA PRO A 120 16.60 12.31 -12.72
C PRO A 120 15.41 11.76 -13.55
N PRO A 121 14.95 12.44 -14.60
CA PRO A 121 13.79 12.02 -15.39
C PRO A 121 13.89 10.59 -15.97
N ASP A 122 15.09 10.18 -16.39
CA ASP A 122 15.40 8.85 -16.91
C ASP A 122 15.19 7.75 -15.86
N GLN A 123 15.42 8.03 -14.57
CA GLN A 123 15.34 7.05 -13.49
C GLN A 123 13.98 7.06 -12.76
N THR A 124 13.14 8.06 -13.00
CA THR A 124 11.90 8.29 -12.25
C THR A 124 10.96 7.09 -12.28
N THR A 125 10.71 6.52 -13.46
CA THR A 125 9.83 5.33 -13.62
C THR A 125 10.33 4.14 -12.79
N ARG A 126 11.64 3.89 -12.80
CA ARG A 126 12.25 2.78 -12.05
C ARG A 126 12.11 2.99 -10.55
N VAL A 127 12.44 4.18 -10.05
CA VAL A 127 12.37 4.49 -8.62
C VAL A 127 10.93 4.48 -8.12
N LEU A 128 9.97 4.94 -8.91
CA LEU A 128 8.54 4.88 -8.56
C LEU A 128 7.97 3.44 -8.60
N GLY A 129 8.50 2.56 -9.44
CA GLY A 129 8.18 1.14 -9.35
C GLY A 129 8.74 0.50 -8.07
N VAL A 130 9.98 0.84 -7.68
CA VAL A 130 10.56 0.42 -6.38
C VAL A 130 9.75 0.99 -5.21
N TRP A 131 9.22 2.21 -5.32
CA TRP A 131 8.32 2.77 -4.32
C TRP A 131 7.14 1.83 -4.08
N GLY A 132 6.50 1.26 -5.11
CA GLY A 132 5.41 0.28 -4.91
C GLY A 132 5.73 -0.88 -3.94
N ALA A 133 7.02 -1.24 -3.80
CA ALA A 133 7.45 -2.30 -2.88
C ALA A 133 7.49 -1.91 -1.40
N TYR A 134 7.30 -0.63 -1.03
CA TYR A 134 7.49 -0.18 0.35
C TYR A 134 6.53 -0.88 1.34
N VAL A 135 5.25 -1.05 0.95
CA VAL A 135 4.22 -1.70 1.77
C VAL A 135 4.53 -3.18 2.01
N PRO A 136 4.69 -4.03 0.97
CA PRO A 136 4.95 -5.45 1.20
C PRO A 136 6.27 -5.67 1.93
N PHE A 137 7.31 -4.88 1.64
CA PHE A 137 8.60 -5.00 2.32
C PHE A 137 8.50 -4.65 3.81
N GLY A 138 7.91 -3.49 4.16
CA GLY A 138 7.74 -3.10 5.56
C GLY A 138 6.79 -4.02 6.32
N THR A 139 5.71 -4.49 5.68
CA THR A 139 4.77 -5.44 6.29
C THR A 139 5.45 -6.78 6.58
N ALA A 140 6.17 -7.34 5.60
CA ALA A 140 6.91 -8.58 5.78
C ALA A 140 8.00 -8.46 6.85
N LEU A 141 8.73 -7.34 6.88
CA LEU A 141 9.72 -7.08 7.92
C LEU A 141 9.07 -7.06 9.32
N GLY A 142 7.92 -6.42 9.47
CA GLY A 142 7.16 -6.42 10.73
C GLY A 142 6.68 -7.81 11.14
N MET A 143 6.19 -8.61 10.18
CA MET A 143 5.72 -9.97 10.45
C MET A 143 6.86 -10.96 10.74
N LEU A 144 8.07 -10.72 10.23
CA LEU A 144 9.24 -11.57 10.49
C LEU A 144 9.95 -11.16 11.78
N VAL A 145 10.15 -9.86 12.02
CA VAL A 145 10.88 -9.35 13.19
C VAL A 145 9.99 -9.32 14.44
N GLY A 146 8.73 -8.92 14.28
CA GLY A 146 7.77 -8.74 15.38
C GLY A 146 7.67 -9.94 16.32
N PRO A 147 7.41 -11.17 15.82
CA PRO A 147 7.34 -12.36 16.68
C PRO A 147 8.60 -12.61 17.51
N ARG A 148 9.79 -12.32 16.99
CA ARG A 148 11.06 -12.51 17.72
C ARG A 148 11.20 -11.49 18.85
N VAL A 149 10.83 -10.24 18.59
CA VAL A 149 10.82 -9.19 19.62
C VAL A 149 9.77 -9.49 20.69
N LEU A 150 8.55 -9.86 20.30
CA LEU A 150 7.46 -10.20 21.22
C LEU A 150 7.73 -11.46 22.06
N ALA A 151 8.60 -12.36 21.59
CA ALA A 151 9.02 -13.53 22.36
C ALA A 151 10.12 -13.17 23.40
N ALA A 152 10.96 -12.18 23.11
CA ALA A 152 12.06 -11.78 23.98
C ALA A 152 11.71 -10.62 24.93
N PHE A 153 10.71 -9.81 24.57
CA PHE A 153 10.35 -8.56 25.20
C PHE A 153 8.83 -8.37 25.22
N THR A 154 8.35 -7.33 25.89
CA THR A 154 6.93 -6.97 25.95
C THR A 154 6.46 -6.25 24.68
N TRP A 155 5.15 -6.26 24.40
CA TRP A 155 4.59 -5.59 23.22
C TRP A 155 4.84 -4.06 23.18
N PRO A 156 4.92 -3.29 24.29
CA PRO A 156 5.27 -1.88 24.22
C PRO A 156 6.64 -1.63 23.60
N ILE A 157 7.63 -2.49 23.91
CA ILE A 157 8.98 -2.39 23.35
C ILE A 157 8.93 -2.51 21.82
N TRP A 158 8.12 -3.43 21.29
CA TRP A 158 7.94 -3.55 19.85
C TRP A 158 7.36 -2.27 19.22
N TRP A 159 6.38 -1.63 19.86
CA TRP A 159 5.83 -0.35 19.39
C TRP A 159 6.86 0.77 19.44
N TRP A 160 7.64 0.86 20.52
CA TRP A 160 8.68 1.87 20.68
C TRP A 160 9.82 1.70 19.70
N LEU A 161 10.22 0.47 19.36
CA LEU A 161 11.23 0.21 18.34
C LEU A 161 10.76 0.68 16.95
N VAL A 162 9.52 0.38 16.58
CA VAL A 162 8.95 0.87 15.31
C VAL A 162 8.87 2.40 15.31
N ALA A 163 8.41 3.00 16.42
CA ALA A 163 8.32 4.46 16.57
C ALA A 163 9.68 5.16 16.53
N ALA A 164 10.72 4.56 17.13
CA ALA A 164 12.09 5.05 17.06
C ALA A 164 12.62 4.99 15.63
N GLY A 165 12.36 3.89 14.92
CA GLY A 165 12.70 3.75 13.50
C GLY A 165 12.06 4.83 12.63
N THR A 166 10.77 5.13 12.84
CA THR A 166 10.10 6.23 12.12
C THR A 166 10.61 7.60 12.52
N ALA A 167 10.99 7.82 13.78
CA ALA A 167 11.56 9.09 14.24
C ALA A 167 12.93 9.36 13.60
N VAL A 168 13.78 8.33 13.52
CA VAL A 168 15.06 8.38 12.79
C VAL A 168 14.82 8.72 11.32
N MET A 169 13.82 8.10 10.69
CA MET A 169 13.47 8.42 9.30
C MET A 169 12.90 9.84 9.14
N ALA A 170 12.14 10.36 10.09
CA ALA A 170 11.67 11.75 10.07
C ALA A 170 12.85 12.72 10.07
N ALA A 171 13.83 12.50 10.95
CA ALA A 171 15.06 13.29 11.02
C ALA A 171 15.90 13.14 9.74
N ALA A 172 16.03 11.92 9.21
CA ALA A 172 16.77 11.66 7.97
C ALA A 172 16.13 12.38 6.77
N VAL A 173 14.81 12.34 6.62
CA VAL A 173 14.07 13.08 5.58
C VAL A 173 14.26 14.58 5.78
N TRP A 174 14.16 15.07 7.02
CA TRP A 174 14.36 16.49 7.33
C TRP A 174 15.75 17.01 6.91
N VAL A 175 16.80 16.24 7.17
CA VAL A 175 18.19 16.65 6.90
C VAL A 175 18.61 16.39 5.44
N ARG A 176 18.23 15.25 4.86
CA ARG A 176 18.79 14.76 3.59
C ARG A 176 17.95 15.09 2.36
N VAL A 177 16.65 15.31 2.52
CA VAL A 177 15.77 15.63 1.38
C VAL A 177 15.76 17.15 1.15
N PRO A 178 15.89 17.64 -0.10
CA PRO A 178 15.81 19.07 -0.43
C PRO A 178 14.53 19.72 0.11
N ALA A 179 14.62 21.00 0.50
CA ALA A 179 13.46 21.74 0.99
C ALA A 179 12.39 21.91 -0.11
N ASP A 180 11.12 21.96 0.30
CA ASP A 180 10.03 22.33 -0.61
C ASP A 180 10.27 23.76 -1.11
N PRO A 181 10.07 24.04 -2.42
CA PRO A 181 10.31 25.37 -2.99
C PRO A 181 9.44 26.44 -2.30
N PRO A 182 9.97 27.67 -2.11
CA PRO A 182 9.20 28.75 -1.50
C PRO A 182 7.91 29.03 -2.27
N ARG A 183 6.79 29.17 -1.55
CA ARG A 183 5.48 29.46 -2.15
C ARG A 183 5.37 30.87 -2.75
N SER A 184 6.35 31.73 -2.48
CA SER A 184 6.35 33.15 -2.83
C SER A 184 7.75 33.60 -3.26
N ALA A 185 8.09 33.37 -4.51
CA ALA A 185 9.21 34.06 -5.20
C ALA A 185 8.98 34.14 -6.72
N SER A 186 7.72 34.20 -7.16
CA SER A 186 7.35 34.50 -8.55
C SER A 186 6.72 35.89 -8.63
N GLY A 187 7.49 36.89 -8.19
CA GLY A 187 7.15 38.32 -8.31
C GLY A 187 7.87 39.04 -9.45
N SER A 188 8.76 38.38 -10.20
CA SER A 188 9.47 39.03 -11.32
C SER A 188 10.05 38.02 -12.31
N SER A 189 9.19 37.32 -13.04
CA SER A 189 9.45 36.83 -14.41
C SER A 189 8.29 35.95 -14.84
N SER A 190 7.84 36.15 -16.07
CA SER A 190 6.75 35.46 -16.73
C SER A 190 6.92 33.93 -16.75
N VAL A 191 5.79 33.22 -16.81
CA VAL A 191 5.60 31.77 -17.09
C VAL A 191 5.38 30.81 -15.90
N ALA A 192 5.08 31.28 -14.68
CA ALA A 192 4.52 30.41 -13.62
C ALA A 192 3.13 30.89 -13.19
N GLY A 193 2.09 30.12 -13.56
CA GLY A 193 0.69 30.43 -13.25
C GLY A 193 0.37 30.43 -11.75
N PRO A 194 -0.79 30.98 -11.34
CA PRO A 194 -1.19 31.09 -9.94
C PRO A 194 -1.29 29.71 -9.25
N ALA A 195 -0.99 29.69 -7.94
CA ALA A 195 -1.10 28.48 -7.13
C ALA A 195 -2.53 27.91 -7.20
N VAL A 196 -2.68 26.73 -7.80
CA VAL A 196 -3.99 26.08 -8.03
C VAL A 196 -4.70 25.85 -6.68
N PRO A 197 -5.88 26.46 -6.45
CA PRO A 197 -6.65 26.28 -5.23
C PRO A 197 -6.95 24.81 -4.93
N TRP A 198 -7.09 24.46 -3.66
CA TRP A 198 -7.37 23.08 -3.25
C TRP A 198 -8.65 22.50 -3.88
N ARG A 199 -9.69 23.33 -4.06
CA ARG A 199 -10.95 22.96 -4.72
C ARG A 199 -10.75 22.59 -6.19
N GLU A 200 -9.89 23.34 -6.86
CA GLU A 200 -9.58 23.11 -8.27
C GLU A 200 -8.75 21.84 -8.44
N ARG A 201 -7.74 21.59 -7.58
CA ARG A 201 -6.99 20.32 -7.58
C ARG A 201 -7.89 19.11 -7.35
N ALA A 202 -8.84 19.21 -6.42
CA ALA A 202 -9.83 18.17 -6.18
C ALA A 202 -10.71 17.93 -7.43
N SER A 203 -11.26 19.01 -7.98
CA SER A 203 -12.11 18.98 -9.18
C SER A 203 -11.38 18.38 -10.39
N LEU A 204 -10.16 18.83 -10.66
CA LEU A 204 -9.32 18.33 -11.75
C LEU A 204 -9.04 16.83 -11.59
N THR A 205 -8.73 16.37 -10.38
CA THR A 205 -8.44 14.96 -10.12
C THR A 205 -9.67 14.08 -10.34
N VAL A 206 -10.82 14.48 -9.79
CA VAL A 206 -12.07 13.69 -9.86
C VAL A 206 -12.70 13.75 -11.26
N ARG A 207 -12.50 14.82 -12.04
CA ARG A 207 -13.04 14.95 -13.41
C ARG A 207 -12.15 14.33 -14.47
N SER A 208 -10.88 14.05 -14.16
CA SER A 208 -9.95 13.51 -15.15
C SER A 208 -10.01 11.98 -15.22
N PRO A 209 -9.90 11.39 -16.42
CA PRO A 209 -9.96 9.94 -16.58
C PRO A 209 -8.70 9.22 -16.04
N GLY A 210 -7.53 9.86 -16.11
CA GLY A 210 -6.26 9.27 -15.66
C GLY A 210 -6.26 8.80 -14.19
N PRO A 211 -6.61 9.66 -13.22
CA PRO A 211 -6.70 9.27 -11.81
C PRO A 211 -7.68 8.12 -11.56
N TRP A 212 -8.83 8.10 -12.24
CA TRP A 212 -9.81 7.02 -12.12
C TRP A 212 -9.29 5.69 -12.65
N LEU A 213 -8.56 5.69 -13.76
CA LEU A 213 -7.96 4.47 -14.30
C LEU A 213 -6.98 3.86 -13.29
N GLY A 214 -6.10 4.66 -12.69
CA GLY A 214 -5.21 4.20 -11.62
C GLY A 214 -5.98 3.73 -10.38
N ALA A 215 -6.99 4.48 -9.96
CA ALA A 215 -7.74 4.23 -8.73
C ALA A 215 -8.58 2.96 -8.79
N LEU A 216 -9.31 2.75 -9.88
CA LEU A 216 -10.11 1.53 -10.07
C LEU A 216 -9.21 0.31 -10.26
N THR A 217 -8.11 0.44 -11.00
CA THR A 217 -7.15 -0.67 -11.17
C THR A 217 -6.57 -1.09 -9.81
N PHE A 218 -6.16 -0.12 -8.99
CA PHE A 218 -5.60 -0.42 -7.68
C PHE A 218 -6.65 -0.88 -6.67
N GLY A 219 -7.89 -0.39 -6.77
CA GLY A 219 -9.04 -0.84 -6.01
C GLY A 219 -9.34 -2.31 -6.21
N VAL A 220 -9.43 -2.74 -7.47
CA VAL A 220 -9.68 -4.14 -7.83
C VAL A 220 -8.53 -5.04 -7.36
N TYR A 221 -7.27 -4.62 -7.59
CA TYR A 221 -6.10 -5.32 -7.04
C TYR A 221 -6.15 -5.43 -5.51
N GLY A 222 -6.45 -4.33 -4.82
CA GLY A 222 -6.49 -4.27 -3.36
C GLY A 222 -7.55 -5.19 -2.78
N ALA A 223 -8.74 -5.26 -3.41
CA ALA A 223 -9.80 -6.18 -3.01
C ALA A 223 -9.36 -7.64 -3.11
N GLN A 224 -8.73 -8.03 -4.22
CA GLN A 224 -8.22 -9.39 -4.40
C GLN A 224 -7.10 -9.72 -3.42
N TRP A 225 -6.15 -8.79 -3.26
CA TRP A 225 -4.99 -9.02 -2.42
C TRP A 225 -5.42 -9.22 -0.96
N MET A 226 -6.30 -8.36 -0.43
CA MET A 226 -6.79 -8.51 0.94
C MET A 226 -7.64 -9.77 1.13
N ALA A 227 -8.48 -10.13 0.15
CA ALA A 227 -9.26 -11.36 0.23
C ALA A 227 -8.36 -12.60 0.24
N VAL A 228 -7.41 -12.71 -0.70
CA VAL A 228 -6.51 -13.87 -0.78
C VAL A 228 -5.63 -13.97 0.46
N ILE A 229 -4.89 -12.91 0.79
CA ILE A 229 -3.95 -12.91 1.92
C ILE A 229 -4.68 -13.09 3.25
N GLY A 230 -5.85 -12.48 3.42
CA GLY A 230 -6.64 -12.57 4.64
C GLY A 230 -7.09 -13.99 4.99
N PHE A 231 -7.30 -14.84 3.97
CA PHE A 231 -7.73 -16.23 4.17
C PHE A 231 -6.61 -17.28 4.11
N LEU A 232 -5.36 -16.89 3.75
CA LEU A 232 -4.23 -17.82 3.73
C LEU A 232 -3.96 -18.51 5.08
N PRO A 233 -4.00 -17.82 6.25
CA PRO A 233 -3.80 -18.49 7.52
C PRO A 233 -4.82 -19.61 7.79
N THR A 234 -6.09 -19.40 7.40
CA THR A 234 -7.15 -20.41 7.50
C THR A 234 -6.85 -21.61 6.59
N LEU A 235 -6.41 -21.35 5.36
CA LEU A 235 -6.01 -22.39 4.40
C LEU A 235 -4.85 -23.26 4.93
N TYR A 236 -3.84 -22.62 5.53
CA TYR A 236 -2.70 -23.31 6.13
C TYR A 236 -3.11 -24.09 7.38
N ALA A 237 -3.98 -23.53 8.22
CA ALA A 237 -4.47 -24.20 9.42
C ALA A 237 -5.29 -25.46 9.12
N ALA A 238 -6.04 -25.47 8.01
CA ALA A 238 -6.75 -26.65 7.50
C ALA A 238 -5.78 -27.75 7.03
N SER A 239 -4.60 -27.37 6.55
CA SER A 239 -3.55 -28.28 6.08
C SER A 239 -2.57 -28.71 7.19
N GLY A 240 -2.84 -28.35 8.45
CA GLY A 240 -1.95 -28.64 9.59
C GLY A 240 -0.77 -27.69 9.76
N TRP A 241 -0.57 -26.71 8.86
CA TRP A 241 0.49 -25.70 8.93
C TRP A 241 0.10 -24.55 9.85
N ARG A 242 0.12 -24.80 11.17
CA ARG A 242 -0.30 -23.85 12.20
C ARG A 242 0.88 -23.13 12.85
N GLY A 243 0.57 -22.09 13.63
CA GLY A 243 1.56 -21.35 14.43
C GLY A 243 2.61 -20.64 13.59
N ALA A 244 3.88 -20.75 14.02
CA ALA A 244 5.00 -20.02 13.42
C ALA A 244 5.22 -20.34 11.94
N LEU A 245 4.96 -21.58 11.50
CA LEU A 245 5.09 -21.97 10.10
C LEU A 245 4.09 -21.21 9.22
N GLY A 246 2.79 -21.27 9.54
CA GLY A 246 1.75 -20.57 8.78
C GLY A 246 1.95 -19.05 8.75
N ALA A 247 2.40 -18.46 9.86
CA ALA A 247 2.74 -17.03 9.93
C ALA A 247 3.94 -16.69 9.03
N THR A 248 4.99 -17.51 9.05
CA THR A 248 6.19 -17.32 8.20
C THR A 248 5.83 -17.46 6.73
N LEU A 249 5.06 -18.48 6.35
CA LEU A 249 4.61 -18.67 4.97
C LEU A 249 3.77 -17.48 4.48
N THR A 250 2.86 -16.97 5.31
CA THR A 250 2.07 -15.76 4.98
C THR A 250 2.97 -14.55 4.81
N ALA A 251 3.96 -14.36 5.68
CA ALA A 251 4.94 -13.29 5.56
C ALA A 251 5.80 -13.42 4.30
N THR A 252 6.18 -14.64 3.91
CA THR A 252 6.90 -14.93 2.65
C THR A 252 6.05 -14.54 1.45
N VAL A 253 4.75 -14.88 1.44
CA VAL A 253 3.84 -14.46 0.36
C VAL A 253 3.78 -12.94 0.26
N ALA A 254 3.68 -12.22 1.38
CA ALA A 254 3.76 -10.75 1.35
C ALA A 254 5.13 -10.25 0.85
N ALA A 255 6.23 -10.86 1.28
CA ALA A 255 7.59 -10.46 0.91
C ALA A 255 7.87 -10.61 -0.59
N VAL A 256 7.43 -11.71 -1.23
CA VAL A 256 7.70 -11.92 -2.66
C VAL A 256 6.96 -10.94 -3.57
N ASN A 257 5.95 -10.21 -3.06
CA ASN A 257 5.29 -9.11 -3.77
C ASN A 257 6.29 -7.98 -4.12
N VAL A 258 7.34 -7.81 -3.31
CA VAL A 258 8.43 -6.84 -3.53
C VAL A 258 9.08 -7.05 -4.89
N VAL A 259 9.29 -8.31 -5.26
CA VAL A 259 9.90 -8.68 -6.55
C VAL A 259 9.04 -8.14 -7.69
N GLY A 260 7.72 -8.38 -7.67
CA GLY A 260 6.80 -7.87 -8.68
C GLY A 260 6.81 -6.35 -8.80
N ASN A 261 6.78 -5.64 -7.66
CA ASN A 261 6.78 -4.17 -7.67
C ASN A 261 8.04 -3.59 -8.32
N VAL A 262 9.20 -4.10 -7.91
CA VAL A 262 10.50 -3.68 -8.45
C VAL A 262 10.60 -4.05 -9.94
N SER A 263 10.18 -5.26 -10.32
CA SER A 263 10.14 -5.71 -11.71
C SER A 263 9.28 -4.82 -12.59
N ALA A 264 8.12 -4.34 -12.13
CA ALA A 264 7.29 -3.42 -12.92
C ALA A 264 8.02 -2.11 -13.24
N GLY A 265 8.70 -1.51 -12.26
CA GLY A 265 9.51 -0.31 -12.49
C GLY A 265 10.63 -0.53 -13.52
N VAL A 266 11.28 -1.70 -13.44
CA VAL A 266 12.34 -2.08 -14.38
C VAL A 266 11.77 -2.31 -15.79
N LEU A 267 10.67 -3.05 -15.93
CA LEU A 267 10.07 -3.34 -17.23
C LEU A 267 9.60 -2.06 -17.93
N LEU A 268 8.90 -1.19 -17.21
CA LEU A 268 8.45 0.11 -17.76
C LEU A 268 9.62 1.02 -18.13
N HIS A 269 10.70 1.02 -17.35
CA HIS A 269 11.93 1.74 -17.70
C HIS A 269 12.57 1.21 -18.99
N HIS A 270 12.50 -0.10 -19.26
CA HIS A 270 12.96 -0.70 -20.53
C HIS A 270 11.96 -0.52 -21.68
N GLY A 271 10.95 0.35 -21.55
CA GLY A 271 10.01 0.67 -22.62
C GLY A 271 8.86 -0.32 -22.77
N TRP A 272 8.66 -1.24 -21.82
CA TRP A 272 7.47 -2.08 -21.83
C TRP A 272 6.20 -1.22 -21.71
N ARG A 273 5.15 -1.65 -22.40
CA ARG A 273 3.87 -0.96 -22.43
C ARG A 273 3.14 -1.12 -21.09
N ALA A 274 2.55 -0.02 -20.59
CA ALA A 274 1.81 0.03 -19.34
C ALA A 274 0.74 -1.07 -19.20
N GLU A 275 -0.04 -1.27 -20.25
CA GLU A 275 -1.10 -2.29 -20.27
C GLU A 275 -0.55 -3.72 -20.20
N VAL A 276 0.66 -3.95 -20.73
CA VAL A 276 1.27 -5.29 -20.71
C VAL A 276 1.75 -5.60 -19.31
N VAL A 277 2.47 -4.68 -18.66
CA VAL A 277 3.00 -4.88 -17.30
C VAL A 277 1.86 -5.12 -16.31
N VAL A 278 0.84 -4.27 -16.34
CA VAL A 278 -0.30 -4.37 -15.41
C VAL A 278 -1.21 -5.55 -15.78
N GLY A 279 -1.41 -5.82 -17.07
CA GLY A 279 -2.20 -6.96 -17.55
C GLY A 279 -1.58 -8.31 -17.19
N VAL A 280 -0.26 -8.46 -17.32
CA VAL A 280 0.48 -9.65 -16.86
C VAL A 280 0.32 -9.83 -15.35
N GLY A 281 0.33 -8.73 -14.59
CA GLY A 281 0.05 -8.75 -13.16
C GLY A 281 -1.28 -9.42 -12.82
N PHE A 282 -2.37 -8.97 -13.44
CA PHE A 282 -3.69 -9.59 -13.24
C PHE A 282 -3.77 -11.02 -13.77
N ALA A 283 -3.17 -11.33 -14.92
CA ALA A 283 -3.15 -12.69 -15.46
C ALA A 283 -2.46 -13.68 -14.49
N GLY A 284 -1.33 -13.28 -13.91
CA GLY A 284 -0.64 -14.08 -12.88
C GLY A 284 -1.46 -14.25 -11.61
N GLN A 285 -2.23 -13.23 -11.20
CA GLN A 285 -3.15 -13.33 -10.07
C GLN A 285 -4.28 -14.33 -10.31
N VAL A 286 -4.81 -14.46 -11.53
CA VAL A 286 -5.80 -15.52 -11.84
C VAL A 286 -5.20 -16.89 -11.61
N ILE A 287 -4.03 -17.15 -12.19
CA ILE A 287 -3.35 -18.44 -12.11
C ILE A 287 -3.02 -18.78 -10.65
N GLY A 288 -2.45 -17.82 -9.93
CA GLY A 288 -2.09 -18.00 -8.53
C GLY A 288 -3.30 -18.22 -7.62
N ALA A 289 -4.39 -17.46 -7.82
CA ALA A 289 -5.62 -17.63 -7.04
C ALA A 289 -6.31 -18.98 -7.34
N PHE A 290 -6.32 -19.41 -8.60
CA PHE A 290 -6.83 -20.73 -8.99
C PHE A 290 -6.04 -21.84 -8.29
N LEU A 291 -4.70 -21.82 -8.37
CA LEU A 291 -3.87 -22.83 -7.70
C LEU A 291 -4.02 -22.82 -6.18
N ALA A 292 -4.20 -21.64 -5.57
CA ALA A 292 -4.35 -21.49 -4.12
C ALA A 292 -5.70 -21.98 -3.57
N PHE A 293 -6.80 -21.80 -4.31
CA PHE A 293 -8.16 -22.02 -3.78
C PHE A 293 -9.01 -23.04 -4.55
N ALA A 294 -8.57 -23.54 -5.70
CA ALA A 294 -9.32 -24.57 -6.42
C ALA A 294 -9.50 -25.84 -5.59
N THR A 295 -10.58 -26.56 -5.84
CA THR A 295 -10.86 -27.87 -5.25
C THR A 295 -9.85 -28.92 -5.72
N LEU A 296 -9.36 -28.81 -6.95
CA LEU A 296 -8.35 -29.73 -7.51
C LEU A 296 -7.04 -29.74 -6.70
N THR A 297 -6.71 -28.64 -6.02
CA THR A 297 -5.48 -28.52 -5.22
C THR A 297 -5.71 -28.72 -3.72
N GLU A 298 -6.90 -29.18 -3.32
CA GLU A 298 -7.30 -29.27 -1.91
C GLU A 298 -6.40 -30.17 -1.06
N SER A 299 -6.00 -31.30 -1.61
CA SER A 299 -5.07 -32.24 -0.97
C SER A 299 -3.59 -31.85 -1.10
N GLN A 300 -3.27 -30.73 -1.75
CA GLN A 300 -1.90 -30.37 -2.15
C GLN A 300 -1.46 -29.03 -1.55
N PRO A 301 -1.10 -28.97 -0.25
CA PRO A 301 -0.79 -27.71 0.43
C PRO A 301 0.42 -26.98 -0.16
N VAL A 302 1.41 -27.71 -0.69
CA VAL A 302 2.58 -27.13 -1.37
C VAL A 302 2.18 -26.42 -2.66
N VAL A 303 1.28 -27.00 -3.44
CA VAL A 303 0.77 -26.37 -4.67
C VAL A 303 -0.04 -25.12 -4.35
N ARG A 304 -0.85 -25.16 -3.29
CA ARG A 304 -1.60 -23.98 -2.84
C ARG A 304 -0.67 -22.84 -2.41
N PHE A 305 0.40 -23.17 -1.69
CA PHE A 305 1.43 -22.20 -1.32
C PHE A 305 2.17 -21.64 -2.54
N ALA A 306 2.55 -22.49 -3.50
CA ALA A 306 3.15 -22.04 -4.76
C ALA A 306 2.21 -21.10 -5.54
N GLY A 307 0.91 -21.41 -5.57
CA GLY A 307 -0.14 -20.55 -6.11
C GLY A 307 -0.18 -19.18 -5.43
N ALA A 308 -0.13 -19.14 -4.09
CA ALA A 308 -0.08 -17.89 -3.33
C ALA A 308 1.20 -17.07 -3.62
N LEU A 309 2.35 -17.73 -3.80
CA LEU A 309 3.59 -17.07 -4.20
C LEU A 309 3.45 -16.46 -5.61
N ILE A 310 2.94 -17.21 -6.59
CA ILE A 310 2.71 -16.69 -7.96
C ILE A 310 1.74 -15.51 -7.93
N PHE A 311 0.62 -15.64 -7.22
CA PHE A 311 -0.37 -14.59 -7.05
C PHE A 311 0.27 -13.30 -6.55
N SER A 312 1.13 -13.41 -5.54
CA SER A 312 1.76 -12.26 -4.91
C SER A 312 2.92 -11.69 -5.73
N THR A 313 3.83 -12.53 -6.23
CA THR A 313 4.99 -12.09 -7.02
C THR A 313 4.56 -11.44 -8.32
N VAL A 314 3.69 -12.09 -9.12
CA VAL A 314 3.27 -11.54 -10.41
C VAL A 314 2.27 -10.40 -10.19
N GLY A 315 1.36 -10.55 -9.21
CA GLY A 315 0.42 -9.49 -8.84
C GLY A 315 1.09 -8.19 -8.41
N GLY A 316 2.30 -8.26 -7.81
CA GLY A 316 3.10 -7.09 -7.47
C GLY A 316 3.43 -6.18 -8.65
N LEU A 317 3.34 -6.66 -9.89
CA LEU A 317 3.50 -5.83 -11.09
C LEU A 317 2.44 -4.71 -11.16
N VAL A 318 1.25 -4.93 -10.60
CA VAL A 318 0.14 -3.98 -10.62
C VAL A 318 0.45 -2.72 -9.80
N PRO A 319 0.70 -2.79 -8.47
CA PRO A 319 1.06 -1.61 -7.68
C PRO A 319 2.33 -0.92 -8.20
N GLY A 320 3.38 -1.67 -8.53
CA GLY A 320 4.62 -1.10 -9.09
C GLY A 320 4.36 -0.33 -10.39
N GLY A 321 3.52 -0.88 -11.28
CA GLY A 321 3.12 -0.21 -12.51
C GLY A 321 2.26 1.04 -12.28
N ILE A 322 1.29 0.98 -11.38
CA ILE A 322 0.40 2.11 -11.07
C ILE A 322 1.21 3.27 -10.47
N PHE A 323 2.11 3.02 -9.52
CA PHE A 323 2.93 4.09 -8.94
C PHE A 323 3.95 4.64 -9.93
N ALA A 324 4.55 3.80 -10.78
CA ALA A 324 5.42 4.25 -11.87
C ALA A 324 4.69 5.17 -12.88
N LEU A 325 3.40 4.89 -13.13
CA LEU A 325 2.56 5.67 -14.05
C LEU A 325 1.80 6.82 -13.39
N ALA A 326 1.74 6.88 -12.05
CA ALA A 326 0.97 7.89 -11.30
C ALA A 326 1.24 9.34 -11.77
N PRO A 327 2.49 9.74 -12.06
CA PRO A 327 2.74 11.10 -12.54
C PRO A 327 2.21 11.37 -13.96
N THR A 328 2.07 10.33 -14.78
CA THR A 328 1.47 10.39 -16.13
C THR A 328 -0.06 10.31 -16.07
N LEU A 329 -0.61 9.65 -15.06
CA LEU A 329 -2.05 9.61 -14.79
C LEU A 329 -2.57 10.93 -14.21
N ALA A 330 -1.74 11.66 -13.46
CA ALA A 330 -2.11 12.92 -12.84
C ALA A 330 -2.45 14.02 -13.87
N PRO A 331 -3.50 14.83 -13.67
CA PRO A 331 -3.87 15.92 -14.59
C PRO A 331 -2.72 16.91 -14.85
N GLY A 332 -1.94 17.22 -13.82
CA GLY A 332 -0.73 18.04 -13.92
C GLY A 332 0.20 17.84 -12.72
N GLU A 333 1.36 18.50 -12.75
CA GLU A 333 2.41 18.31 -11.72
C GLU A 333 1.98 18.70 -10.31
N SER A 334 1.07 19.67 -10.19
CA SER A 334 0.50 20.16 -8.92
C SER A 334 -0.56 19.23 -8.31
N THR A 335 -0.90 18.13 -9.00
CA THR A 335 -1.96 17.18 -8.62
C THR A 335 -1.45 15.75 -8.47
N ILE A 336 -0.12 15.53 -8.48
CA ILE A 336 0.45 14.17 -8.38
C ILE A 336 0.09 13.55 -7.03
N SER A 337 0.28 14.24 -5.91
CA SER A 337 -0.05 13.67 -4.60
C SER A 337 -1.57 13.55 -4.43
N THR A 338 -2.34 14.49 -4.95
CA THR A 338 -3.81 14.40 -5.01
C THR A 338 -4.26 13.15 -5.78
N THR A 339 -3.62 12.85 -6.91
CA THR A 339 -3.89 11.66 -7.73
C THR A 339 -3.49 10.38 -6.99
N VAL A 340 -2.32 10.35 -6.37
CA VAL A 340 -1.86 9.21 -5.54
C VAL A 340 -2.80 8.97 -4.37
N GLY A 341 -3.25 10.05 -3.70
CA GLY A 341 -4.23 9.99 -2.62
C GLY A 341 -5.56 9.39 -3.09
N TRP A 342 -6.04 9.78 -4.27
CA TRP A 342 -7.23 9.20 -4.89
C TRP A 342 -7.06 7.72 -5.23
N ILE A 343 -5.91 7.35 -5.79
CA ILE A 343 -5.56 5.97 -6.10
C ILE A 343 -5.54 5.10 -4.83
N GLN A 344 -4.91 5.61 -3.77
CA GLN A 344 -4.83 4.94 -2.48
C GLN A 344 -6.20 4.81 -1.82
N GLN A 345 -7.06 5.82 -1.98
CA GLN A 345 -8.42 5.81 -1.43
C GLN A 345 -9.25 4.65 -1.96
N TRP A 346 -9.25 4.45 -3.27
CA TRP A 346 -9.97 3.33 -3.90
C TRP A 346 -9.31 1.98 -3.65
N SER A 347 -7.97 1.92 -3.54
CA SER A 347 -7.27 0.71 -3.08
C SER A 347 -7.73 0.29 -1.70
N SER A 348 -7.80 1.23 -0.76
CA SER A 348 -8.31 0.96 0.59
C SER A 348 -9.78 0.58 0.58
N ALA A 349 -10.62 1.21 -0.25
CA ALA A 349 -12.02 0.82 -0.42
C ALA A 349 -12.14 -0.64 -0.88
N GLY A 350 -11.33 -1.04 -1.87
CA GLY A 350 -11.22 -2.41 -2.33
C GLY A 350 -10.80 -3.37 -1.23
N GLN A 351 -9.74 -3.04 -0.48
CA GLN A 351 -9.24 -3.89 0.62
C GLN A 351 -10.28 -4.08 1.75
N VAL A 352 -11.08 -3.06 2.04
CA VAL A 352 -12.17 -3.15 3.04
C VAL A 352 -13.35 -3.98 2.52
N ALA A 353 -13.72 -3.80 1.25
CA ALA A 353 -14.88 -4.47 0.66
C ALA A 353 -14.60 -5.92 0.24
N GLY A 354 -13.36 -6.25 -0.14
CA GLY A 354 -12.97 -7.55 -0.70
C GLY A 354 -13.29 -8.74 0.22
N PRO A 355 -12.75 -8.80 1.45
CA PRO A 355 -12.98 -9.93 2.34
C PRO A 355 -14.47 -10.16 2.68
N PRO A 356 -15.30 -9.14 3.00
CA PRO A 356 -16.74 -9.33 3.20
C PRO A 356 -17.45 -9.89 1.96
N VAL A 357 -17.13 -9.41 0.76
CA VAL A 357 -17.72 -9.92 -0.48
C VAL A 357 -17.34 -11.39 -0.70
N VAL A 358 -16.08 -11.74 -0.50
CA VAL A 358 -15.63 -13.14 -0.61
C VAL A 358 -16.25 -14.04 0.45
N ALA A 359 -16.35 -13.57 1.69
CA ALA A 359 -17.02 -14.31 2.76
C ALA A 359 -18.50 -14.55 2.43
N TRP A 360 -19.20 -13.54 1.90
CA TRP A 360 -20.60 -13.68 1.46
C TRP A 360 -20.75 -14.67 0.30
N ILE A 361 -19.84 -14.66 -0.68
CA ILE A 361 -19.82 -15.66 -1.76
C ILE A 361 -19.61 -17.07 -1.20
N ALA A 362 -18.67 -17.22 -0.27
CA ALA A 362 -18.37 -18.50 0.35
C ALA A 362 -19.55 -19.06 1.16
N THR A 363 -20.27 -18.20 1.91
CA THR A 363 -21.45 -18.62 2.67
C THR A 363 -22.65 -18.93 1.76
N ALA A 364 -22.89 -18.11 0.73
CA ALA A 364 -24.00 -18.32 -0.20
C ALA A 364 -23.84 -19.59 -1.06
N LEU A 365 -22.61 -19.96 -1.41
CA LEU A 365 -22.30 -21.13 -2.25
C LEU A 365 -21.87 -22.36 -1.45
N GLY A 366 -21.95 -22.31 -0.12
CA GLY A 366 -21.67 -23.45 0.76
C GLY A 366 -20.21 -23.92 0.75
N GLY A 367 -19.24 -23.05 0.46
CA GLY A 367 -17.82 -23.39 0.51
C GLY A 367 -16.89 -22.41 -0.21
N TRP A 368 -15.59 -22.63 -0.05
CA TRP A 368 -14.51 -21.77 -0.57
C TRP A 368 -14.15 -22.06 -2.03
N GLN A 369 -14.74 -23.11 -2.61
CA GLN A 369 -14.45 -23.57 -3.97
C GLN A 369 -14.68 -22.53 -5.08
N TRP A 370 -15.42 -21.45 -4.81
CA TRP A 370 -15.71 -20.39 -5.78
C TRP A 370 -15.01 -19.07 -5.49
N THR A 371 -14.17 -19.00 -4.46
CA THR A 371 -13.41 -17.79 -4.13
C THR A 371 -12.48 -17.36 -5.27
N TRP A 372 -11.98 -18.31 -6.07
CA TRP A 372 -11.21 -18.00 -7.28
C TRP A 372 -12.04 -17.31 -8.37
N ALA A 373 -13.37 -17.47 -8.41
CA ALA A 373 -14.24 -16.81 -9.39
C ALA A 373 -14.37 -15.30 -9.12
N PHE A 374 -14.40 -14.90 -7.84
CA PHE A 374 -14.27 -13.48 -7.47
C PHE A 374 -12.94 -12.91 -7.96
N SER A 375 -11.84 -13.61 -7.71
CA SER A 375 -10.51 -13.21 -8.20
C SER A 375 -10.46 -13.15 -9.72
N LEU A 376 -11.10 -14.09 -10.43
CA LEU A 376 -11.19 -14.06 -11.89
C LEU A 376 -11.94 -12.82 -12.38
N ALA A 377 -13.11 -12.51 -11.79
CA ALA A 377 -13.90 -11.33 -12.17
C ALA A 377 -13.11 -10.03 -11.96
N CYS A 378 -12.41 -9.91 -10.82
CA CYS A 378 -11.52 -8.80 -10.55
C CYS A 378 -10.36 -8.73 -11.56
N CYS A 379 -9.71 -9.84 -11.89
CA CYS A 379 -8.63 -9.85 -12.88
C CYS A 379 -9.10 -9.46 -14.29
N VAL A 380 -10.29 -9.89 -14.70
CA VAL A 380 -10.90 -9.48 -16.00
C VAL A 380 -11.15 -7.98 -16.00
N ALA A 381 -11.76 -7.44 -14.94
CA ALA A 381 -11.94 -6.00 -14.79
C ALA A 381 -10.60 -5.24 -14.80
N GLY A 382 -9.60 -5.76 -14.09
CA GLY A 382 -8.24 -5.24 -14.03
C GLY A 382 -7.54 -5.22 -15.38
N ALA A 383 -7.67 -6.28 -16.18
CA ALA A 383 -7.10 -6.36 -17.52
C ALA A 383 -7.75 -5.35 -18.49
N LEU A 384 -9.08 -5.17 -18.41
CA LEU A 384 -9.80 -4.16 -19.20
C LEU A 384 -9.37 -2.73 -18.80
N LEU A 385 -9.20 -2.48 -17.51
CA LEU A 385 -8.69 -1.19 -17.01
C LEU A 385 -7.25 -0.96 -17.44
N ALA A 386 -6.39 -1.99 -17.42
CA ALA A 386 -5.02 -1.92 -17.89
C ALA A 386 -4.96 -1.54 -19.38
N ALA A 387 -5.80 -2.14 -20.23
CA ALA A 387 -5.88 -1.79 -21.65
C ALA A 387 -6.29 -0.31 -21.86
N ARG A 388 -7.30 0.17 -21.12
CA ARG A 388 -7.72 1.58 -21.16
C ARG A 388 -6.63 2.53 -20.65
N MET A 389 -5.92 2.13 -19.61
CA MET A 389 -4.78 2.88 -19.06
C MET A 389 -3.65 2.99 -20.09
N GLY A 390 -3.31 1.90 -20.77
CA GLY A 390 -2.33 1.91 -21.87
C GLY A 390 -2.73 2.85 -23.01
N ALA A 391 -3.99 2.82 -23.42
CA ALA A 391 -4.51 3.73 -24.45
C ALA A 391 -4.42 5.21 -24.00
N PHE A 392 -4.78 5.50 -22.75
CA PHE A 392 -4.68 6.85 -22.18
C PHE A 392 -3.22 7.35 -22.14
N VAL A 393 -2.29 6.52 -21.67
CA VAL A 393 -0.86 6.88 -21.59
C VAL A 393 -0.29 7.16 -22.97
N ARG A 394 -0.60 6.32 -23.98
CA ARG A 394 -0.17 6.57 -25.37
C ARG A 394 -0.68 7.88 -25.93
N ALA A 395 -1.98 8.16 -25.75
CA ALA A 395 -2.60 9.40 -26.24
C ALA A 395 -2.01 10.66 -25.58
N ARG A 396 -1.42 10.52 -24.38
CA ARG A 396 -0.79 11.63 -23.66
C ARG A 396 0.67 11.83 -24.04
N LEU A 397 1.40 10.76 -24.36
CA LEU A 397 2.78 10.84 -24.84
C LEU A 397 2.89 11.25 -26.31
N SER A 398 1.81 11.13 -27.07
CA SER A 398 1.73 11.59 -28.47
C SER A 398 1.35 13.07 -28.62
N ARG A 399 1.12 13.78 -27.51
CA ARG A 399 0.86 15.23 -27.46
C ARG A 399 2.09 15.93 -26.93
#